data_AF-A0AAD0YX00-F1
#
_entry.id   AF-A0AAD0YX00-F1
#
_cell.length_a   1.000
_cell.length_b   1.000
_cell.length_c   1.000
_cell.angle_alpha   90.00
_cell.angle_beta   90.00
_cell.angle_gamma   90.00
#
_symmetry.space_group_name_H-M   'P 1'
#
loop_
_entity.id
_entity.type
_entity.pdbx_description
1 polymer ?
#
loop_
_entity_poly.entity_id
_entity_poly.type
_entity_poly.pdbx_seq_one_letter_code
_entity_poly.pdbx_strand_id
1 'polypeptide(L)' 'MLLIQKKQIKTIMKKLNIQKKVLSKSDLRKINGSARPFCLQGFCQHPSTGELIPGLVGRDGFCC' A
#
# COMPACT_ATOMS: atom_id res chain seq x y z
N MET A 1 -24.82 -15.63 6.33
CA MET A 1 -24.61 -14.47 5.43
C MET A 1 -23.23 -14.42 4.78
N LEU A 2 -22.13 -14.62 5.53
CA LEU A 2 -20.75 -14.62 5.01
C LEU A 2 -20.48 -15.61 3.86
N LEU A 3 -21.12 -16.79 3.90
CA LEU A 3 -20.98 -17.83 2.89
C LEU A 3 -21.61 -17.44 1.54
N ILE A 4 -22.70 -16.67 1.57
CA ILE A 4 -23.41 -16.19 0.37
C ILE A 4 -22.55 -15.13 -0.32
N GLN A 5 -21.99 -14.19 0.45
CA GLN A 5 -21.06 -13.16 -0.03
C GLN A 5 -19.84 -13.78 -0.75
N LYS A 6 -19.19 -14.77 -0.12
CA LYS A 6 -18.03 -15.47 -0.71
C LYS A 6 -18.40 -16.22 -2.00
N LYS A 7 -19.59 -16.82 -2.07
CA LYS A 7 -20.08 -17.54 -3.27
C LYS A 7 -20.37 -16.58 -4.43
N GLN A 8 -20.95 -15.42 -4.15
CA GLN A 8 -21.21 -14.38 -5.17
C GLN A 8 -19.91 -13.82 -5.76
N ILE A 9 -18.93 -13.47 -4.92
CA ILE A 9 -17.62 -12.97 -5.38
C ILE A 9 -16.90 -14.01 -6.26
N LYS A 10 -16.96 -15.30 -5.91
CA LYS A 10 -16.37 -16.38 -6.71
C LYS A 10 -17.03 -16.50 -8.10
N THR A 11 -18.33 -16.30 -8.20
CA THR A 11 -19.08 -16.32 -9.47
C THR A 11 -18.75 -15.09 -10.33
N ILE A 12 -18.64 -13.91 -9.71
CA ILE A 12 -18.23 -12.68 -10.39
C ILE A 12 -16.82 -12.82 -10.99
N MET A 13 -15.86 -13.32 -10.20
CA MET A 13 -14.49 -13.57 -10.66
C MET A 13 -14.43 -14.58 -11.82
N LYS A 14 -15.25 -15.64 -11.79
CA LYS A 14 -15.38 -16.59 -12.90
C LYS A 14 -15.95 -15.95 -14.16
N LYS A 15 -16.97 -15.10 -14.04
CA LYS A 15 -17.60 -14.40 -15.17
C LYS A 15 -16.68 -13.34 -15.79
N LEU A 16 -15.88 -12.65 -14.97
CA LEU A 16 -15.00 -11.58 -15.42
C LEU A 16 -13.67 -12.09 -16.01
N ASN A 17 -13.45 -13.41 -16.06
CA ASN A 17 -12.20 -14.05 -16.52
C ASN A 17 -10.94 -13.39 -15.93
N ILE A 18 -11.03 -12.90 -14.68
CA ILE A 18 -9.93 -12.26 -13.98
C ILE A 18 -8.97 -13.37 -13.57
N GLN A 19 -8.03 -13.66 -14.46
CA GLN A 19 -6.87 -14.46 -14.12
C GLN A 19 -6.11 -13.69 -13.05
N LYS A 20 -5.90 -14.30 -11.88
CA LYS A 20 -4.90 -13.81 -10.92
C LYS A 20 -3.54 -13.89 -11.62
N LYS A 21 -3.16 -12.83 -12.34
CA LYS A 21 -1.81 -12.68 -12.85
C LYS A 21 -0.91 -12.55 -11.62
N VAL A 22 -0.04 -13.54 -11.44
CA VAL A 22 1.08 -13.40 -10.53
C VAL A 22 1.94 -12.28 -11.13
N LEU A 23 1.98 -11.14 -10.44
CA LEU A 23 2.77 -10.00 -10.85
C LEU A 23 4.25 -10.42 -10.88
N SER A 24 4.94 -10.10 -11.97
CA SER A 24 6.38 -10.34 -12.04
C SER A 24 7.10 -9.47 -11.00
N LYS A 25 8.33 -9.84 -10.61
CA LYS A 25 9.14 -8.99 -9.70
C LYS A 25 9.30 -7.56 -10.25
N SER A 26 9.38 -7.41 -11.56
CA SER A 26 9.41 -6.11 -12.24
C SER A 26 8.11 -5.31 -12.09
N ASP A 27 6.95 -5.98 -12.20
CA ASP A 27 5.66 -5.31 -12.01
C ASP A 27 5.46 -4.90 -10.55
N LEU A 28 5.85 -5.77 -9.62
CA LEU A 28 5.86 -5.45 -8.19
C LEU A 28 6.77 -4.26 -7.87
N ARG A 29 7.93 -4.13 -8.52
CA ARG A 29 8.84 -2.99 -8.34
C ARG A 29 8.27 -1.67 -8.88
N LYS A 30 7.47 -1.72 -9.95
CA LYS A 30 6.75 -0.56 -10.48
C LYS A 30 5.62 -0.13 -9.55
N ILE A 31 4.87 -1.09 -9.01
CA ILE A 31 3.75 -0.83 -8.07
C ILE A 31 4.27 -0.33 -6.73
N ASN A 32 5.32 -0.95 -6.19
CA ASN A 32 5.87 -0.59 -4.88
C ASN A 32 6.73 0.67 -4.89
N GLY A 33 6.90 1.34 -6.04
CA GLY A 33 7.72 2.54 -6.15
C GLY A 33 9.18 2.25 -5.77
N SER A 34 10.03 1.97 -6.76
CA SER A 34 11.46 1.75 -6.50
C SER A 34 12.21 3.01 -6.01
N ALA A 35 11.55 4.16 -6.02
CA ALA A 35 12.04 5.37 -5.40
C ALA A 35 11.74 5.30 -3.90
N ARG A 36 12.77 5.07 -3.08
CA ARG A 36 12.67 5.40 -1.66
C ARG A 36 12.23 6.86 -1.59
N PRO A 37 11.16 7.20 -0.83
CA PRO A 37 10.83 8.60 -0.63
C PRO A 37 12.09 9.30 -0.13
N PHE A 38 12.45 10.40 -0.78
CA PHE A 38 13.60 11.19 -0.37
C PHE A 38 13.27 11.81 0.98
N CYS A 39 13.69 11.15 2.04
CA CYS A 39 13.45 11.62 3.39
C CYS A 39 14.60 12.55 3.80
N LEU A 40 14.27 13.80 4.09
CA LEU A 40 15.20 14.74 4.68
C LEU A 40 15.19 14.60 6.20
N GLN A 41 16.31 14.91 6.85
CA GLN A 41 16.31 15.08 8.31
C GLN A 41 15.42 16.27 8.69
N GLY A 42 14.55 16.08 9.67
CA GLY A 42 13.65 17.12 10.17
C GLY A 42 12.87 16.65 11.39
N PHE A 43 11.70 17.24 11.62
CA PHE A 43 10.76 16.82 12.66
C PHE A 43 9.51 16.26 12.00
N CYS A 44 9.02 15.12 12.48
CA CYS A 44 7.79 14.49 12.02
C CYS A 44 6.81 14.33 13.18
N GLN A 45 5.52 14.26 12.85
CA GLN A 45 4.48 14.09 13.85
C GLN A 45 4.34 12.61 14.21
N HIS A 46 4.49 12.27 15.49
CA HIS A 46 4.32 10.91 15.98
C HIS A 46 2.85 10.47 15.81
N PRO A 47 2.56 9.36 15.12
CA PRO A 47 1.19 9.01 14.70
C PRO A 47 0.24 8.73 15.87
N SER A 48 0.76 8.37 17.05
CA SER A 48 -0.07 8.07 18.22
C SER A 48 -0.20 9.22 19.22
N THR A 49 0.72 10.18 19.22
CA THR A 49 0.77 11.25 20.24
C THR A 49 0.61 12.65 19.66
N GLY A 50 0.80 12.82 18.35
CA GLY A 50 0.76 14.12 17.69
C GLY A 50 1.98 15.00 17.98
N GLU A 51 2.98 14.49 18.71
CA GLU A 51 4.19 15.22 19.08
C GLU A 51 5.17 15.29 17.91
N LEU A 52 5.91 16.40 17.80
CA LEU A 52 6.99 16.55 16.83
C LEU A 52 8.25 15.89 17.37
N ILE A 53 8.66 14.77 16.76
CA ILE A 53 9.90 14.06 17.11
C ILE A 53 10.96 14.23 16.01
N PRO A 54 12.25 14.25 16.36
CA PRO A 54 13.32 14.20 15.37
C PRO A 54 13.18 12.96 14.50
N GLY A 55 13.18 13.13 13.19
CA GLY A 55 12.87 12.05 12.27
C GLY A 55 13.20 12.36 10.81
N LEU A 56 12.75 11.45 9.96
CA LEU A 56 12.85 11.57 8.52
C LEU A 56 11.54 12.19 8.01
N VAL A 57 11.59 13.22 7.17
CA VAL A 57 10.41 13.91 6.63
C VAL A 57 10.35 13.71 5.12
N GLY A 58 9.25 13.11 4.65
CA GLY A 58 8.98 12.88 3.24
C GLY A 58 8.06 13.96 2.69
N ARG A 59 8.22 14.30 1.41
CA ARG A 59 7.37 15.30 0.73
C ARG A 59 5.88 14.98 0.81
N ASP A 60 5.54 13.70 0.92
CA ASP A 60 4.18 13.17 0.95
C ASP A 60 3.83 12.53 2.31
N GLY A 61 4.62 12.77 3.37
CA GLY A 61 4.31 12.30 4.72
C GLY A 61 4.58 10.81 5.01
N PHE A 62 5.27 10.08 4.11
CA PHE A 62 5.63 8.65 4.31
C PHE A 62 6.91 8.41 5.11
N CYS A 63 7.56 9.47 5.56
CA CYS A 63 8.72 9.35 6.44
C CYS A 63 8.25 9.78 7.82
N CYS A 64 8.31 8.83 8.76
CA CYS A 64 7.43 8.63 9.93
C CYS A 64 6.07 7.99 9.60
#